data_AF-A0A3N5V7B6-F1
#
_entry.id   AF-A0A3N5V7B6-F1
#
_cell.length_a   1.000
_cell.length_b   1.000
_cell.length_c   1.000
_cell.angle_alpha   90.00
_cell.angle_beta   90.00
_cell.angle_gamma   90.00
#
_symmetry.space_group_name_H-M   'P 1'
#
loop_
_entity.id
_entity.type
_entity.pdbx_description
1 polymer ?
#
loop_
_entity_poly.entity_id
_entity_poly.type
_entity_poly.pdbx_seq_one_letter_code
_entity_poly.pdbx_strand_id
1 'polypeptide(L)' 'MTLGTILAYLGLSIAAATIVGVMLVAAFAALLLAYIKRMEEKELAERFGEEYLAYRRDVPFIIPRILRRG' A
#
# COMPACT_ATOMS: atom_id res chain seq x y z
N MET A 1 -1.83 -6.83 3.74
CA MET A 1 -3.31 -6.80 3.65
C MET A 1 -3.82 -5.64 2.81
N THR A 2 -3.29 -4.43 3.03
CA THR A 2 -3.72 -3.16 2.42
C THR A 2 -3.93 -3.18 0.90
N LEU A 3 -2.95 -3.64 0.11
CA LEU A 3 -3.10 -3.73 -1.35
C LEU A 3 -4.28 -4.61 -1.77
N GLY A 4 -4.44 -5.77 -1.13
CA GLY A 4 -5.56 -6.68 -1.40
C GLY A 4 -6.91 -6.05 -1.07
N THR A 5 -7.01 -5.31 0.03
CA THR A 5 -8.22 -4.57 0.40
C THR A 5 -8.56 -3.47 -0.61
N ILE A 6 -7.56 -2.70 -1.06
CA ILE A 6 -7.74 -1.67 -2.10
C ILE A 6 -8.25 -2.31 -3.40
N LEU A 7 -7.63 -3.41 -3.83
CA LEU A 7 -8.02 -4.12 -5.05
C LEU A 7 -9.43 -4.72 -4.95
N ALA A 8 -9.81 -5.27 -3.79
CA ALA A 8 -11.14 -5.83 -3.57
C ALA A 8 -12.22 -4.75 -3.69
N TYR A 9 -12.05 -3.60 -3.03
CA TYR A 9 -13.00 -2.49 -3.14
C TYR A 9 -13.00 -1.86 -4.52
N LEU A 10 -11.85 -1.76 -5.18
CA LEU A 10 -11.78 -1.26 -6.55
C LEU A 10 -12.54 -2.18 -7.51
N GLY A 11 -12.33 -3.50 -7.40
CA GLY A 11 -13.06 -4.50 -8.18
C GLY A 11 -14.57 -4.43 -7.93
N LEU A 12 -14.99 -4.26 -6.68
CA LEU A 12 -16.40 -4.08 -6.34
C LEU A 12 -17.00 -2.80 -6.96
N SER A 13 -16.30 -1.67 -6.87
CA SER A 13 -16.75 -0.39 -7.45
C SER A 13 -16.88 -0.46 -8.97
N ILE A 14 -15.95 -1.15 -9.64
CA ILE A 14 -15.99 -1.42 -11.08
C ILE A 14 -17.15 -2.35 -11.42
N ALA A 15 -17.33 -3.45 -10.68
CA ALA A 15 -18.43 -4.40 -10.89
C ALA A 15 -19.81 -3.74 -10.70
N ALA A 16 -19.92 -2.78 -9.78
CA ALA A 16 -21.11 -1.96 -9.58
C ALA A 16 -21.30 -0.86 -10.64
N ALA A 17 -20.35 -0.68 -11.57
CA ALA A 17 -20.34 0.35 -12.61
C ALA A 17 -20.49 1.79 -12.06
N THR A 18 -19.91 2.08 -10.89
CA THR A 18 -20.02 3.39 -10.24
C THR A 18 -18.74 4.20 -10.34
N ILE A 19 -18.79 5.33 -11.06
CA ILE A 19 -17.63 6.24 -11.16
C ILE A 19 -17.31 6.84 -9.78
N VAL A 20 -18.34 7.22 -9.02
CA VAL A 20 -18.17 7.75 -7.65
C VAL A 20 -17.50 6.72 -6.74
N GLY A 21 -17.88 5.44 -6.83
CA GLY A 21 -17.26 4.37 -6.04
C GLY A 21 -15.77 4.20 -6.37
N VAL A 22 -15.41 4.24 -7.66
CA VAL A 22 -14.00 4.15 -8.09
C VAL A 22 -13.21 5.36 -7.57
N MET A 23 -13.77 6.57 -7.67
CA MET A 23 -13.12 7.81 -7.19
C MET A 23 -12.91 7.79 -5.67
N LEU A 24 -13.90 7.34 -4.90
CA LEU A 24 -13.77 7.21 -3.45
C LEU A 24 -12.71 6.18 -3.07
N VAL A 25 -12.70 5.01 -3.72
CA VAL A 25 -11.67 4.00 -3.47
C VAL A 25 -10.28 4.55 -3.76
N ALA A 26 -10.10 5.28 -4.87
CA ALA A 26 -8.82 5.90 -5.20
C ALA A 26 -8.39 6.95 -4.15
N ALA A 27 -9.32 7.79 -3.70
CA ALA A 27 -9.04 8.81 -2.68
C ALA A 27 -8.66 8.19 -1.33
N PHE A 28 -9.42 7.20 -0.85
CA PHE A 28 -9.13 6.50 0.40
C PHE A 28 -7.85 5.67 0.31
N ALA A 29 -7.59 5.03 -0.84
CA ALA A 29 -6.33 4.33 -1.06
C ALA A 29 -5.13 5.27 -0.95
N ALA A 30 -5.19 6.46 -1.57
CA ALA A 30 -4.13 7.46 -1.48
C ALA A 30 -3.89 7.94 -0.04
N LEU A 31 -4.97 8.24 0.68
CA LEU A 31 -4.92 8.63 2.11
C LEU A 31 -4.30 7.53 2.97
N LEU A 32 -4.75 6.29 2.81
CA LEU A 32 -4.25 5.15 3.57
C LEU A 32 -2.77 4.88 3.28
N LEU A 33 -2.36 4.90 2.01
CA LEU A 33 -0.95 4.72 1.63
C LEU A 33 -0.07 5.84 2.19
N ALA A 34 -0.55 7.09 2.18
CA ALA A 34 0.15 8.21 2.79
C ALA A 34 0.29 8.06 4.32
N TYR A 35 -0.76 7.58 4.98
CA TYR A 35 -0.75 7.30 6.42
C TYR A 35 0.29 6.22 6.76
N ILE A 36 0.23 5.06 6.09
CA ILE A 36 1.16 3.95 6.32
C ILE A 36 2.61 4.43 6.08
N LYS A 37 2.84 5.18 4.99
CA LYS A 37 4.19 5.64 4.64
C LYS A 37 4.79 6.60 5.68
N ARG A 38 3.96 7.42 6.32
CA ARG A 38 4.43 8.48 7.23
C ARG A 38 4.38 8.10 8.71
N MET A 39 3.36 7.36 9.11
CA MET A 39 3.11 7.03 10.51
C MET A 39 3.60 5.62 10.80
N GLU A 40 3.07 4.63 10.07
CA GLU A 40 3.36 3.22 10.35
C GLU A 40 4.83 2.87 10.08
N GLU A 41 5.40 3.26 8.93
CA GLU A 41 6.84 3.03 8.67
C GLU A 41 7.74 3.74 9.69
N LYS A 42 7.31 4.91 10.20
CA LYS A 42 8.07 5.67 11.19
C LYS A 42 8.06 4.95 12.53
N GLU A 43 6.89 4.53 12.99
CA GLU A 43 6.74 3.76 14.22
C GLU A 43 7.49 2.42 14.16
N LEU A 44 7.45 1.73 13.01
CA LEU A 44 8.20 0.49 12.79
C LEU A 44 9.72 0.74 12.82
N ALA A 45 10.19 1.82 12.21
CA ALA A 45 11.60 2.20 12.28
C ALA A 45 12.04 2.57 13.70
N GLU A 46 11.20 3.26 14.48
CA GLU A 46 11.48 3.58 15.88
C GLU A 46 11.50 2.34 16.77
N ARG A 47 10.59 1.38 16.52
CA ARG A 47 10.42 0.18 17.34
C ARG A 47 11.41 -0.94 17.02
N PHE A 48 11.77 -1.11 15.75
CA PHE A 48 12.61 -2.22 15.27
C PHE A 48 13.98 -1.77 14.74
N GLY A 49 14.20 -0.46 14.57
CA GLY A 49 15.50 0.11 14.23
C GLY A 49 16.08 -0.43 12.91
N GLU A 50 17.35 -0.85 12.97
CA GLU A 50 18.13 -1.32 11.82
C GLU A 50 17.54 -2.55 11.11
N GLU A 51 16.88 -3.45 11.84
CA GLU A 51 16.30 -4.66 11.27
C GLU A 51 15.17 -4.31 10.28
N TYR A 52 14.32 -3.34 10.66
CA TYR A 52 13.27 -2.83 9.78
C TYR A 52 13.83 -1.99 8.63
N LEU A 53 14.87 -1.21 8.87
CA LEU A 53 15.53 -0.42 7.82
C LEU A 53 16.16 -1.32 6.74
N ALA A 54 16.82 -2.41 7.15
CA ALA A 54 17.36 -3.42 6.23
C ALA A 54 16.24 -4.08 5.43
N TYR A 55 15.19 -4.56 6.09
CA TYR A 55 14.00 -5.13 5.44
C TYR A 55 13.38 -4.18 4.41
N ARG A 56 13.20 -2.90 4.77
CA ARG A 56 12.59 -1.88 3.89
C ARG A 56 13.44 -1.60 2.65
N ARG A 57 14.75 -1.81 2.68
CA ARG A 57 15.61 -1.67 1.48
C ARG A 57 15.35 -2.78 0.47
N ASP A 58 15.01 -3.97 0.94
CA ASP A 58 14.80 -5.13 0.08
C ASP A 58 13.34 -5.25 -0.40
N VAL A 59 12.37 -4.84 0.44
CA VAL A 59 10.94 -4.93 0.14
C VAL A 59 10.37 -3.57 -0.25
N PRO A 60 10.05 -3.33 -1.55
CA PRO A 60 9.39 -2.11 -1.99
C PRO A 60 7.97 -2.00 -1.43
N PHE A 61 7.52 -0.76 -1.18
CA PHE A 61 6.29 -0.47 -0.44
C PHE A 61 4.98 -0.85 -1.17
N ILE A 62 4.91 -0.70 -2.50
CA ILE A 62 3.66 -0.88 -3.27
C ILE A 62 3.84 -1.84 -4.44
N ILE A 63 4.83 -1.58 -5.30
CA ILE A 63 5.04 -2.38 -6.50
C ILE A 63 6.15 -3.39 -6.22
N PRO A 64 5.88 -4.70 -6.27
CA PRO A 64 6.92 -5.70 -6.11
C PRO A 64 7.98 -5.53 -7.19
N ARG A 65 9.26 -5.74 -6.85
CA ARG A 65 10.34 -5.80 -7.86
C ARG A 65 10.18 -7.12 -8.63
N ILE A 66 9.38 -7.09 -9.69
CA ILE A 66 9.14 -8.26 -10.57
C ILE A 66 10.43 -8.65 -11.32
N LEU A 67 11.42 -7.77 -11.37
CA LEU A 67 12.69 -8.01 -12.06
C LEU A 67 13.75 -8.56 -11.08
N ARG A 68 13.74 -9.87 -10.87
CA ARG A 68 14.94 -10.61 -10.47
C ARG A 68 15.58 -11.12 -11.76
N ARG A 69 16.44 -10.30 -12.40
CA ARG A 69 17.38 -10.82 -13.41
C ARG A 69 18.39 -11.69 -12.65
N GLY A 70 18.46 -12.96 -13.05
CA GLY A 70 19.48 -13.89 -12.60
C GLY A 70 20.88 -13.45 -13.00
#